data_AF-A0A6V7HYM3-F1
#
_entry.id   AF-A0A6V7HYM3-F1
#
_cell.length_a   1.000
_cell.length_b   1.000
_cell.length_c   1.000
_cell.angle_alpha   90.00
_cell.angle_beta   90.00
_cell.angle_gamma   90.00
#
_symmetry.space_group_name_H-M   'P 1'
#
loop_
_entity.id
_entity.type
_entity.pdbx_description
1 polymer ?
#
loop_
_entity_poly.entity_id
_entity_poly.type
_entity_poly.pdbx_seq_one_letter_code
_entity_poly.pdbx_strand_id
1 'polypeptide(L)'
;FIDGASEINPYAFYHWSLIDIFIYFSHYMITIPPFGWTNAAHKHGVKILGTLITEHKNGEKVWDEILQSLEETKKFADALVTLTKHYGFEGWLLNIENKIQVEHIDMLKFFIKYLTDNLHRNNKDAEIIWYDSVIMDGTLKWQNELNEKN
;
A
#
# COMPACT_ATOMS: atom_id res chain seq x y z
N PHE A 1 -1.33 -16.99 -12.09
CA PHE A 1 -0.02 -17.13 -12.75
C PHE A 1 1.07 -17.10 -11.69
N ILE A 2 1.38 -18.25 -11.10
CA ILE A 2 2.50 -18.37 -10.14
C ILE A 2 3.81 -18.59 -10.92
N ASP A 3 3.73 -19.30 -12.05
CA ASP A 3 4.87 -19.74 -12.86
C ASP A 3 5.13 -18.88 -14.11
N GLY A 4 4.73 -17.61 -14.09
CA GLY A 4 4.90 -16.69 -15.23
C GLY A 4 3.74 -16.72 -16.23
N ALA A 5 4.00 -16.33 -17.47
CA ALA A 5 2.99 -16.15 -18.51
C ALA A 5 3.25 -17.07 -19.72
N SER A 6 2.19 -17.53 -20.38
CA SER A 6 2.26 -18.29 -21.65
C SER A 6 2.43 -17.38 -22.88
N GLU A 7 2.41 -16.07 -22.67
CA GLU A 7 2.62 -15.04 -23.69
C GLU A 7 4.06 -15.09 -24.22
N ILE A 8 4.25 -14.84 -25.51
CA ILE A 8 5.57 -14.84 -26.14
C ILE A 8 6.42 -13.64 -25.67
N ASN A 9 5.76 -12.50 -25.41
CA ASN A 9 6.40 -11.27 -24.97
C ASN A 9 5.73 -10.74 -23.70
N PRO A 10 5.95 -11.38 -22.54
CA PRO A 10 5.44 -10.86 -21.27
C PRO A 10 6.18 -9.58 -20.89
N TYR A 11 5.58 -8.78 -20.00
CA TYR A 11 6.31 -7.68 -19.38
C TYR A 11 7.50 -8.22 -18.60
N ALA A 12 8.70 -7.76 -18.98
CA ALA A 12 9.95 -8.10 -18.34
C ALA A 12 10.67 -6.80 -17.96
N PHE A 13 11.17 -6.75 -16.72
CA PHE A 13 11.92 -5.62 -16.21
C PHE A 13 13.37 -6.03 -15.95
N TYR A 14 14.31 -5.27 -16.49
CA TYR A 14 15.74 -5.59 -16.47
C TYR A 14 16.59 -4.57 -15.69
N HIS A 15 16.09 -3.36 -15.50
CA HIS A 15 16.85 -2.23 -14.95
C HIS A 15 16.78 -2.15 -13.43
N TRP A 16 16.90 -3.30 -12.75
CA TRP A 16 16.83 -3.39 -11.29
C TRP A 16 17.91 -2.56 -10.58
N SER A 17 19.08 -2.38 -11.20
CA SER A 17 20.16 -1.57 -10.63
C SER A 17 19.89 -0.06 -10.63
N LEU A 18 18.76 0.39 -11.18
CA LEU A 18 18.39 1.81 -11.29
C LEU A 18 17.23 2.19 -10.37
N ILE A 19 16.71 1.25 -9.56
CA ILE A 19 15.58 1.49 -8.67
C ILE A 19 15.87 0.96 -7.27
N ASP A 20 15.32 1.63 -6.26
CA ASP A 20 15.37 1.19 -4.87
C ASP A 20 14.16 0.32 -4.51
N ILE A 21 13.00 0.64 -5.11
CA ILE A 21 11.70 0.06 -4.78
C ILE A 21 10.92 -0.25 -6.07
N PHE A 22 10.32 -1.43 -6.11
CA PHE A 22 9.38 -1.85 -7.15
C PHE A 22 7.96 -1.95 -6.57
N ILE A 23 7.00 -1.19 -7.08
CA ILE A 23 5.61 -1.26 -6.64
C ILE A 23 4.83 -2.15 -7.59
N TYR A 24 4.28 -3.26 -7.11
CA TYR A 24 3.39 -4.10 -7.91
C TYR A 24 1.97 -3.51 -7.88
N PHE A 25 1.64 -2.77 -8.95
CA PHE A 25 0.43 -1.95 -9.02
C PHE A 25 -0.73 -2.66 -9.71
N SER A 26 -1.93 -2.48 -9.17
CA SER A 26 -3.20 -2.81 -9.84
C SER A 26 -4.34 -1.97 -9.25
N HIS A 27 -5.54 -2.06 -9.85
CA HIS A 27 -6.76 -1.41 -9.35
C HIS A 27 -7.62 -2.32 -8.45
N TYR A 28 -7.06 -3.43 -7.95
CA TYR A 28 -7.69 -4.22 -6.89
C TYR A 28 -7.34 -3.65 -5.52
N MET A 29 -8.34 -3.57 -4.63
CA MET A 29 -8.18 -2.92 -3.33
C MET A 29 -6.91 -3.37 -2.59
N ILE A 30 -6.66 -4.68 -2.55
CA ILE A 30 -5.41 -5.26 -2.05
C ILE A 30 -4.73 -5.99 -3.21
N THR A 31 -3.53 -5.56 -3.54
CA THR A 31 -2.69 -6.23 -4.53
C THR A 31 -1.45 -6.77 -3.86
N ILE A 32 -1.34 -8.10 -3.84
CA ILE A 32 -0.17 -8.83 -3.32
C ILE A 32 0.79 -9.07 -4.49
N PRO A 33 2.08 -8.72 -4.38
CA PRO A 33 3.06 -9.01 -5.42
C PRO A 33 3.15 -10.53 -5.69
N PRO A 34 3.11 -10.98 -6.96
CA PRO A 34 3.31 -12.39 -7.29
C PRO A 34 4.72 -12.85 -6.94
N PHE A 35 4.86 -14.10 -6.49
CA PHE A 35 6.15 -14.69 -6.09
C PHE A 35 7.27 -14.51 -7.12
N GLY A 36 6.97 -14.62 -8.42
CA GLY A 36 7.97 -14.41 -9.48
C GLY A 36 8.57 -13.00 -9.46
N TRP A 37 7.75 -11.97 -9.21
CA TRP A 37 8.18 -10.59 -9.10
C TRP A 37 8.91 -10.34 -7.78
N THR A 38 8.43 -10.89 -6.68
CA THR A 38 9.09 -10.82 -5.37
C THR A 38 10.50 -11.40 -5.43
N ASN A 39 10.63 -12.62 -5.97
CA ASN A 39 11.93 -13.28 -6.10
C ASN A 39 12.88 -12.51 -7.03
N ALA A 40 12.36 -11.95 -8.13
CA ALA A 40 13.17 -11.15 -9.03
C ALA A 40 13.70 -9.88 -8.34
N ALA A 41 12.84 -9.12 -7.67
CA ALA A 41 13.23 -7.92 -6.93
C ALA A 41 14.27 -8.24 -5.85
N HIS A 42 14.01 -9.25 -5.02
CA HIS A 42 14.91 -9.68 -3.94
C HIS A 42 16.26 -10.17 -4.46
N LYS A 43 16.29 -10.92 -5.56
CA LYS A 43 17.54 -11.36 -6.21
C LYS A 43 18.43 -10.17 -6.61
N HIS A 44 17.83 -9.03 -6.91
CA HIS A 44 18.52 -7.80 -7.27
C HIS A 44 18.68 -6.82 -6.10
N GLY A 45 18.29 -7.20 -4.87
CA GLY A 45 18.39 -6.34 -3.70
C GLY A 45 17.39 -5.18 -3.67
N VAL A 46 16.31 -5.27 -4.45
CA VAL A 46 15.25 -4.25 -4.56
C VAL A 46 14.08 -4.63 -3.67
N LYS A 47 13.54 -3.68 -2.91
CA LYS A 47 12.31 -3.88 -2.14
C LYS A 47 11.12 -3.98 -3.08
N ILE A 48 10.15 -4.83 -2.77
CA ILE A 48 8.89 -4.89 -3.50
C ILE A 48 7.73 -4.56 -2.58
N LEU A 49 6.84 -3.67 -3.03
CA LEU A 49 5.64 -3.28 -2.28
C LEU A 49 4.39 -3.77 -3.00
N GLY A 50 3.41 -4.17 -2.20
CA GLY A 50 2.02 -4.32 -2.66
C GLY A 50 1.33 -2.97 -2.79
N THR A 51 0.08 -2.99 -3.23
CA THR A 51 -0.75 -1.79 -3.35
C THR A 51 -2.03 -1.96 -2.52
N LEU A 52 -2.31 -1.01 -1.62
CA LEU A 52 -3.62 -0.75 -1.06
C LEU A 52 -4.20 0.46 -1.80
N ILE A 53 -5.24 0.23 -2.60
CA ILE A 53 -5.92 1.30 -3.35
C ILE A 53 -7.41 1.29 -3.02
N THR A 54 -8.01 2.47 -2.88
CA THR A 54 -9.47 2.60 -2.75
C THR A 54 -9.93 3.73 -3.64
N GLU A 55 -10.98 3.48 -4.42
CA GLU A 55 -11.38 4.39 -5.50
C GLU A 55 -12.86 4.76 -5.37
N HIS A 56 -13.15 6.04 -5.61
CA HIS A 56 -14.51 6.56 -5.76
C HIS A 56 -15.42 6.26 -4.54
N LYS A 57 -16.74 6.20 -4.78
CA LYS A 57 -17.76 5.98 -3.74
C LYS A 57 -17.68 4.63 -3.04
N ASN A 58 -17.11 3.61 -3.69
CA ASN A 58 -16.89 2.33 -3.04
C ASN A 58 -15.75 2.43 -2.03
N GLY A 59 -14.68 3.15 -2.36
CA GLY A 59 -13.60 3.45 -1.44
C GLY A 59 -14.05 4.21 -0.20
N GLU A 60 -14.93 5.22 -0.35
CA GLU A 60 -15.49 5.96 0.80
C GLU A 60 -16.15 5.01 1.82
N LYS A 61 -16.99 4.08 1.36
CA LYS A 61 -17.68 3.11 2.23
C LYS A 61 -16.73 2.14 2.93
N VAL A 62 -15.70 1.68 2.21
CA VAL A 62 -14.68 0.79 2.77
C VAL A 62 -13.97 1.47 3.94
N TRP A 63 -13.60 2.74 3.79
CA TRP A 63 -12.94 3.47 4.86
C TRP A 63 -13.89 3.84 6.01
N ASP A 64 -15.17 4.09 5.74
CA ASP A 64 -16.16 4.27 6.80
C ASP A 64 -16.25 3.03 7.70
N GLU A 65 -16.19 1.82 7.13
CA GLU A 65 -16.19 0.57 7.90
C GLU A 65 -14.86 0.30 8.62
N ILE A 66 -13.72 0.59 7.99
CA ILE A 66 -12.39 0.35 8.58
C ILE A 66 -12.11 1.34 9.72
N LEU A 67 -12.52 2.60 9.57
CA LEU A 67 -12.20 3.69 10.50
C LEU A 67 -13.28 3.92 11.57
N GLN A 68 -14.38 3.16 11.55
CA GLN A 68 -15.47 3.31 12.53
C GLN A 68 -15.03 3.07 13.99
N SER A 69 -13.97 2.30 14.21
CA SER A 69 -13.47 1.99 15.54
C SER A 69 -11.99 1.62 15.54
N LEU A 70 -11.35 1.81 16.69
CA LEU A 70 -9.97 1.40 16.92
C LEU A 70 -9.75 -0.11 16.66
N GLU A 71 -10.75 -0.94 16.97
CA GLU A 71 -10.67 -2.38 16.82
C GLU A 71 -10.64 -2.79 15.35
N GLU A 72 -11.58 -2.30 14.53
CA GLU A 72 -11.63 -2.63 13.11
C GLU A 72 -10.42 -2.04 12.36
N THR A 73 -9.98 -0.83 12.73
CA THR A 73 -8.76 -0.22 12.17
C THR A 73 -7.53 -1.08 12.44
N LYS A 74 -7.35 -1.55 13.69
CA LYS A 74 -6.21 -2.42 14.04
C LYS A 74 -6.29 -3.77 13.33
N LYS A 75 -7.47 -4.39 13.32
CA LYS A 75 -7.71 -5.67 12.65
C LYS A 75 -7.37 -5.61 11.16
N PHE A 76 -7.75 -4.53 10.48
CA PHE A 76 -7.38 -4.33 9.07
C PHE A 76 -5.87 -4.15 8.91
N ALA A 77 -5.23 -3.30 9.72
CA ALA A 77 -3.77 -3.13 9.69
C ALA A 77 -3.00 -4.43 9.99
N ASP A 78 -3.43 -5.19 11.00
CA ASP A 78 -2.83 -6.47 11.38
C ASP A 78 -2.96 -7.52 10.27
N ALA A 79 -4.07 -7.49 9.51
CA ALA A 79 -4.22 -8.33 8.33
C ALA A 79 -3.19 -7.96 7.25
N LEU A 80 -2.96 -6.67 6.97
CA LEU A 80 -1.93 -6.22 6.02
C LEU A 80 -0.52 -6.63 6.44
N VAL A 81 -0.20 -6.56 7.75
CA VAL A 81 1.06 -7.05 8.31
C VAL A 81 1.19 -8.57 8.18
N THR A 82 0.08 -9.29 8.32
CA THR A 82 0.06 -10.75 8.15
C THR A 82 0.35 -11.13 6.70
N LEU A 83 -0.20 -10.40 5.74
CA LEU A 83 0.04 -10.63 4.32
C LEU A 83 1.52 -10.39 3.95
N THR A 84 2.14 -9.30 4.42
CA THR A 84 3.57 -9.03 4.13
C THR A 84 4.47 -10.12 4.68
N LYS A 85 4.19 -10.63 5.88
CA LYS A 85 4.91 -11.76 6.46
C LYS A 85 4.72 -13.06 5.68
N HIS A 86 3.49 -13.35 5.30
CA HIS A 86 3.15 -14.61 4.66
C HIS A 86 3.72 -14.72 3.24
N TYR A 87 3.63 -13.64 2.47
CA TYR A 87 4.08 -13.60 1.08
C TYR A 87 5.48 -13.02 0.88
N GLY A 88 6.08 -12.44 1.93
CA GLY A 88 7.48 -12.01 1.95
C GLY A 88 7.75 -10.78 1.10
N PHE A 89 6.97 -9.70 1.25
CA PHE A 89 7.22 -8.42 0.58
C PHE A 89 7.28 -7.27 1.60
N GLU A 90 7.90 -6.15 1.24
CA GLU A 90 8.41 -5.16 2.18
C GLU A 90 7.39 -4.07 2.57
N GLY A 91 6.12 -4.16 2.17
CA GLY A 91 5.10 -3.20 2.60
C GLY A 91 4.19 -2.74 1.48
N TRP A 92 3.74 -1.48 1.54
CA TRP A 92 2.57 -1.02 0.79
C TRP A 92 2.72 0.39 0.23
N LEU A 93 2.32 0.57 -1.02
CA LEU A 93 1.79 1.84 -1.50
C LEU A 93 0.36 2.00 -0.97
N LEU A 94 0.07 3.11 -0.31
CA LEU A 94 -1.27 3.54 0.08
C LEU A 94 -1.74 4.60 -0.91
N ASN A 95 -2.68 4.23 -1.78
CA ASN A 95 -3.26 5.14 -2.76
C ASN A 95 -4.77 5.32 -2.50
N ILE A 96 -5.12 6.32 -1.69
CA ILE A 96 -6.53 6.58 -1.33
C ILE A 96 -7.12 7.59 -2.31
N GLU A 97 -7.79 7.11 -3.36
CA GLU A 97 -8.39 7.88 -4.46
C GLU A 97 -9.90 8.11 -4.21
N ASN A 98 -10.24 8.43 -2.97
CA ASN A 98 -11.59 8.77 -2.52
C ASN A 98 -11.55 9.75 -1.35
N LYS A 99 -12.69 10.36 -1.03
CA LYS A 99 -12.82 11.21 0.17
C LYS A 99 -12.81 10.36 1.44
N ILE A 100 -12.38 10.96 2.53
CA ILE A 100 -12.49 10.42 3.89
C ILE A 100 -13.33 11.41 4.69
N GLN A 101 -14.25 10.91 5.51
CA GLN A 101 -15.03 11.79 6.39
C GLN A 101 -14.07 12.51 7.36
N VAL A 102 -14.29 13.80 7.61
CA VAL A 102 -13.36 14.62 8.42
C VAL A 102 -13.18 14.03 9.83
N GLU A 103 -14.23 13.40 10.37
CA GLU A 103 -14.24 12.72 11.66
C GLU A 103 -13.31 11.50 11.69
N HIS A 104 -13.01 10.90 10.55
CA HIS A 104 -12.16 9.72 10.41
C HIS A 104 -10.69 10.05 10.16
N ILE A 105 -10.31 11.33 9.96
CA ILE A 105 -8.94 11.71 9.60
C ILE A 105 -7.91 11.32 10.66
N ASP A 106 -8.21 11.52 11.94
CA ASP A 106 -7.29 11.14 13.00
C ASP A 106 -7.17 9.62 13.14
N MET A 107 -8.25 8.88 12.85
CA MET A 107 -8.21 7.41 12.79
C MET A 107 -7.39 6.92 11.58
N LEU A 108 -7.45 7.61 10.44
CA LEU A 108 -6.62 7.30 9.28
C LEU A 108 -5.12 7.54 9.57
N LYS A 109 -4.77 8.65 10.23
CA LYS A 109 -3.39 8.89 10.68
C LYS A 109 -2.95 7.81 11.67
N PHE A 110 -3.82 7.42 12.59
CA PHE A 110 -3.58 6.31 13.51
C PHE A 110 -3.35 5.00 12.75
N PHE A 111 -4.18 4.68 11.76
CA PHE A 111 -4.03 3.49 10.92
C PHE A 111 -2.66 3.45 10.26
N ILE A 112 -2.25 4.54 9.59
CA ILE A 112 -0.96 4.62 8.90
C ILE A 112 0.17 4.43 9.91
N LYS A 113 0.15 5.15 11.03
CA LYS A 113 1.17 5.01 12.07
C LYS A 113 1.24 3.60 12.64
N TYR A 114 0.09 3.01 12.99
CA TYR A 114 0.00 1.68 13.56
C TYR A 114 0.50 0.62 12.57
N LEU A 115 0.14 0.73 11.29
CA LEU A 115 0.61 -0.15 10.23
C LEU A 115 2.14 -0.04 10.08
N THR A 116 2.69 1.17 9.99
CA THR A 116 4.15 1.41 9.91
C THR A 116 4.89 0.78 11.08
N ASP A 117 4.47 1.09 12.32
CA ASP A 117 5.12 0.60 13.53
C ASP A 117 5.07 -0.94 13.62
N ASN A 118 3.98 -1.57 13.17
CA ASN A 118 3.88 -3.04 13.14
C ASN A 118 4.70 -3.67 12.03
N LEU A 119 4.77 -3.07 10.84
CA LEU A 119 5.63 -3.56 9.77
C LEU A 119 7.11 -3.52 10.23
N HIS A 120 7.56 -2.40 10.78
CA HIS A 120 8.94 -2.22 11.27
C HIS A 120 9.34 -3.16 12.41
N ARG A 121 8.39 -3.52 13.27
CA ARG A 121 8.62 -4.54 14.32
C ARG A 121 8.98 -5.91 13.75
N ASN A 122 8.52 -6.22 12.55
CA ASN A 122 8.72 -7.52 11.92
C ASN A 122 9.82 -7.50 10.86
N ASN A 123 9.94 -6.39 10.13
CA ASN A 123 10.95 -6.16 9.12
C ASN A 123 11.37 -4.69 9.19
N LYS A 124 12.61 -4.42 9.65
CA LYS A 124 13.14 -3.06 9.77
C LYS A 124 13.27 -2.33 8.43
N ASP A 125 13.36 -3.09 7.34
CA ASP A 125 13.46 -2.56 5.98
C ASP A 125 12.08 -2.30 5.35
N ALA A 126 10.99 -2.63 6.05
CA ALA A 126 9.65 -2.42 5.54
C ALA A 126 9.33 -0.94 5.31
N GLU A 127 8.45 -0.67 4.36
CA GLU A 127 8.20 0.67 3.86
C GLU A 127 6.72 0.90 3.55
N ILE A 128 6.26 2.11 3.87
CA ILE A 128 4.95 2.63 3.47
C ILE A 128 5.19 3.85 2.62
N ILE A 129 4.59 3.87 1.43
CA ILE A 129 4.55 5.04 0.57
C ILE A 129 3.12 5.56 0.58
N TRP A 130 2.94 6.82 0.95
CA TRP A 130 1.65 7.52 0.86
C TRP A 130 1.58 8.29 -0.46
N TYR A 131 0.55 8.06 -1.25
CA TYR A 131 0.29 8.84 -2.46
C TYR A 131 -0.34 10.19 -2.08
N ASP A 132 0.08 11.28 -2.73
CA ASP A 132 -0.48 12.60 -2.51
C ASP A 132 -1.95 12.65 -2.95
N SER A 133 -2.88 12.37 -2.03
CA SER A 133 -4.30 12.25 -2.34
C SER A 133 -5.19 12.98 -1.34
N VAL A 134 -5.47 12.37 -0.18
CA VAL A 134 -6.36 12.92 0.84
C VAL A 134 -5.61 13.97 1.66
N ILE A 135 -6.15 15.20 1.70
CA ILE A 135 -5.61 16.29 2.53
C ILE A 135 -6.20 16.27 3.94
N MET A 136 -5.69 17.14 4.80
CA MET A 136 -6.01 17.16 6.24
C MET A 136 -7.48 17.35 6.61
N ASP A 137 -8.34 17.80 5.69
CA ASP A 137 -9.79 17.91 5.89
C ASP A 137 -10.59 16.70 5.35
N GLY A 138 -9.91 15.68 4.82
CA GLY A 138 -10.52 14.48 4.25
C GLY A 138 -10.91 14.60 2.78
N THR A 139 -10.71 15.76 2.16
CA THR A 139 -10.94 15.93 0.73
C THR A 139 -9.87 15.21 -0.08
N LEU A 140 -10.28 14.50 -1.13
CA LEU A 140 -9.37 14.06 -2.18
C LEU A 140 -8.90 15.27 -3.00
N LYS A 141 -7.64 15.68 -2.84
CA LYS A 141 -7.06 16.83 -3.55
C LYS A 141 -5.54 16.70 -3.63
N TRP A 142 -5.03 16.29 -4.78
CA TRP A 142 -3.60 16.26 -5.08
C TRP A 142 -2.98 17.66 -4.98
N GLN A 143 -1.90 17.80 -4.21
CA GLN A 143 -1.13 19.04 -4.11
C GLN A 143 0.00 19.13 -5.14
N ASN A 144 0.42 17.99 -5.69
CA ASN A 144 1.59 17.78 -6.55
C ASN A 144 2.92 18.14 -5.87
N GLU A 145 2.92 18.23 -4.55
CA GLU A 145 4.06 18.55 -3.70
C GLU A 145 3.73 18.21 -2.24
N LEU A 146 4.75 18.19 -1.38
CA LEU A 146 4.53 18.24 0.07
C LEU A 146 4.36 19.70 0.49
N ASN A 147 3.24 20.04 1.13
CA ASN A 147 2.98 21.37 1.67
C ASN A 147 2.14 21.30 2.95
N GLU A 148 1.65 22.44 3.45
CA GLU A 148 0.94 22.47 4.75
C GLU A 148 -0.42 21.73 4.76
N LYS A 149 -0.89 21.21 3.63
CA LYS A 149 -2.17 20.54 3.51
C LYS A 149 -2.09 19.02 3.49
N ASN A 150 -0.90 18.42 3.33
CA ASN A 150 -0.70 16.99 3.20
C ASN A 150 0.54 16.48 3.95
#